data_AF-A0A0C2YKC1-F1
#
_entry.id   AF-A0A0C2YKC1-F1
#
_cell.length_a   1.000
_cell.length_b   1.000
_cell.length_c   1.000
_cell.angle_alpha   90.00
_cell.angle_beta   90.00
_cell.angle_gamma   90.00
#
_symmetry.space_group_name_H-M   'P 1'
#
loop_
_entity.id
_entity.type
_entity.pdbx_description
1 polymer ?
#
loop_
_entity_poly.entity_id
_entity_poly.type
_entity_poly.pdbx_seq_one_letter_code
_entity_poly.pdbx_strand_id
1 'polypeptide(L)'
;KLAEDGRNWKTYRAKYLEVAATECSLSIVAGWESDDGTKDWEHQAGVARMLFLITIPTLLRRHIRQLRTAQEIFKYFAKLF
;
A
#
# COMPACT_ATOMS: atom_id res chain seq x y z
N LYS A 1 -2.17 14.44 -16.28
CA LYS A 1 -3.15 13.42 -16.73
C LYS A 1 -2.72 12.10 -16.08
N LEU A 2 -3.54 11.39 -15.30
CA LEU A 2 -3.13 10.18 -14.54
C LEU A 2 -2.45 9.09 -15.42
N ALA A 3 -2.69 9.09 -16.73
CA ALA A 3 -2.06 8.20 -17.70
C ALA A 3 -0.56 8.51 -18.00
N GLU A 4 -0.05 9.70 -17.71
CA GLU A 4 1.40 9.98 -17.76
C GLU A 4 2.13 9.37 -16.56
N ASP A 5 1.39 9.10 -15.47
CA ASP A 5 1.90 8.56 -14.22
C ASP A 5 1.94 7.02 -14.16
N GLY A 6 1.56 6.27 -15.21
CA GLY A 6 1.75 4.81 -15.24
C GLY A 6 3.22 4.37 -15.11
N ARG A 7 4.16 5.23 -15.57
CA ARG A 7 5.60 5.09 -15.28
C ARG A 7 5.93 5.37 -13.82
N ASN A 8 5.23 6.32 -13.21
CA ASN A 8 5.32 6.62 -11.77
C ASN A 8 4.81 5.44 -10.94
N TRP A 9 3.72 4.76 -11.35
CA TRP A 9 3.21 3.59 -10.63
C TRP A 9 4.19 2.41 -10.63
N LYS A 10 4.85 2.08 -11.76
CA LYS A 10 5.87 1.00 -11.75
C LYS A 10 7.02 1.30 -10.78
N THR A 11 7.54 2.53 -10.81
CA THR A 11 8.61 2.99 -9.91
C THR A 11 8.15 3.05 -8.46
N TYR A 12 6.94 3.57 -8.22
CA TYR A 12 6.29 3.61 -6.92
C TYR A 12 6.11 2.21 -6.35
N ARG A 13 5.57 1.28 -7.15
CA ARG A 13 5.34 -0.11 -6.79
C ARG A 13 6.65 -0.78 -6.41
N ALA A 14 7.72 -0.54 -7.16
CA ALA A 14 9.04 -1.09 -6.85
C ALA A 14 9.54 -0.59 -5.48
N LYS A 15 9.53 0.72 -5.23
CA LYS A 15 9.92 1.30 -3.92
C LYS A 15 9.05 0.82 -2.77
N TYR A 16 7.74 0.74 -3.00
CA TYR A 16 6.81 0.26 -1.99
C TYR A 16 7.06 -1.20 -1.61
N LEU A 17 7.28 -2.07 -2.62
CA LEU A 17 7.60 -3.47 -2.38
C LEU A 17 8.97 -3.64 -1.73
N GLU A 18 9.96 -2.81 -2.06
CA GLU A 18 11.27 -2.79 -1.42
C GLU A 18 11.17 -2.45 0.07
N VAL A 19 10.45 -1.39 0.43
CA VAL A 19 10.25 -1.03 1.84
C VAL A 19 9.40 -2.08 2.57
N ALA A 20 8.36 -2.62 1.93
CA ALA A 20 7.57 -3.70 2.51
C ALA A 20 8.39 -4.99 2.75
N ALA A 21 9.39 -5.26 1.91
CA ALA A 21 10.35 -6.34 2.12
C ALA A 21 11.22 -6.09 3.36
N THR A 22 11.77 -4.89 3.48
CA THR A 22 12.62 -4.47 4.60
C THR A 22 11.89 -4.53 5.94
N GLU A 23 10.60 -4.17 5.95
CA GLU A 23 9.76 -4.18 7.15
C GLU A 23 9.07 -5.53 7.41
N CYS A 24 9.39 -6.58 6.63
CA CYS A 24 8.74 -7.91 6.71
C CYS A 24 7.20 -7.88 6.56
N SER A 25 6.64 -6.91 5.83
CA SER A 25 5.19 -6.72 5.65
C SER A 25 4.66 -7.18 4.28
N LEU A 26 5.50 -7.82 3.45
CA LEU A 26 5.14 -8.27 2.09
C LEU A 26 3.91 -9.20 2.05
N SER A 27 3.78 -10.10 3.02
CA SER A 27 2.63 -11.01 3.18
C SER A 27 1.31 -10.26 3.37
N ILE A 28 1.33 -9.20 4.18
CA ILE A 28 0.18 -8.33 4.44
C ILE A 28 -0.16 -7.49 3.20
N VAL A 29 0.86 -6.96 2.52
CA VAL A 29 0.69 -6.21 1.26
C VAL A 29 0.06 -7.07 0.18
N ALA A 30 0.52 -8.31 0.03
CA ALA A 30 -0.04 -9.29 -0.89
C ALA A 30 -1.46 -9.74 -0.46
N GLY A 31 -1.80 -9.54 0.81
CA GLY A 31 -3.01 -10.06 1.46
C GLY A 31 -3.01 -11.58 1.54
N TRP A 32 -1.83 -12.18 1.71
CA TRP A 32 -1.66 -13.60 2.02
C TRP A 32 -1.86 -13.88 3.50
N GLU A 33 -1.53 -12.90 4.35
CA GLU A 33 -1.87 -12.94 5.77
C GLU A 33 -3.25 -12.34 6.00
N SER A 34 -4.10 -13.13 6.63
CA SER A 34 -5.36 -12.66 7.20
C SER A 34 -5.09 -12.00 8.55
N ASP A 35 -5.97 -11.11 8.98
CA ASP A 35 -5.97 -10.57 10.34
C ASP A 35 -6.03 -11.73 11.34
N ASP A 36 -4.97 -11.89 12.14
CA ASP A 36 -4.87 -12.91 13.17
C ASP A 36 -5.23 -12.38 14.57
N GLY A 37 -5.64 -11.11 14.66
CA GLY A 37 -5.99 -10.43 15.91
C GLY A 37 -4.81 -10.15 16.83
N THR A 38 -3.57 -10.40 16.39
CA THR A 38 -2.38 -10.12 17.19
C THR A 38 -1.96 -8.66 17.06
N LYS A 39 -1.36 -8.12 18.13
CA LYS A 39 -0.81 -6.76 18.12
C LYS A 39 0.32 -6.59 17.10
N ASP A 40 1.07 -7.66 16.85
CA ASP A 40 2.17 -7.65 15.89
C ASP A 40 1.63 -7.52 14.46
N TRP A 41 0.58 -8.27 14.12
CA TRP A 41 -0.08 -8.14 12.83
C TRP A 41 -0.73 -6.77 12.65
N GLU A 42 -1.46 -6.26 13.65
CA GLU A 42 -2.06 -4.91 13.60
C GLU A 42 -1.00 -3.83 13.40
N HIS A 43 0.15 -3.95 14.07
CA HIS A 43 1.28 -3.04 13.92
C HIS A 43 1.82 -3.05 12.49
N GLN A 44 2.10 -4.25 11.95
CA GLN A 44 2.62 -4.43 10.60
C GLN A 44 1.64 -3.94 9.52
N ALA A 45 0.34 -4.21 9.70
CA ALA A 45 -0.71 -3.68 8.82
C ALA A 45 -0.80 -2.15 8.87
N GLY A 46 -0.63 -1.56 10.06
CA GLY A 46 -0.54 -0.12 10.26
C GLY A 46 0.67 0.51 9.53
N VAL A 47 1.85 -0.10 9.66
CA VAL A 47 3.08 0.32 8.97
C VAL A 47 2.89 0.25 7.46
N ALA A 48 2.39 -0.87 6.92
CA ALA A 48 2.13 -1.03 5.50
C ALA A 48 1.17 0.04 4.94
N ARG A 49 0.16 0.45 5.73
CA ARG A 49 -0.80 1.51 5.37
C ARG A 49 -0.17 2.91 5.45
N MET A 50 0.64 3.18 6.46
CA MET A 50 1.39 4.44 6.59
C MET A 50 2.35 4.63 5.42
N LEU A 51 3.07 3.58 5.03
CA LEU A 51 3.95 3.57 3.86
C LEU A 51 3.21 3.98 2.59
N PHE A 52 1.97 3.51 2.39
CA PHE A 52 1.15 3.99 1.29
C PHE A 52 0.86 5.50 1.38
N LEU A 53 0.43 5.98 2.54
CA LEU A 53 -0.01 7.37 2.72
C LEU A 53 1.11 8.40 2.51
N ILE A 54 2.33 8.10 2.94
CA ILE A 54 3.48 9.01 2.79
C ILE A 54 3.96 9.07 1.34
N THR A 55 3.80 7.98 0.58
CA THR A 55 4.41 7.83 -0.73
C THR A 55 3.50 8.33 -1.87
N ILE A 56 2.18 8.42 -1.63
CA ILE A 56 1.20 8.81 -2.65
C ILE A 56 0.87 10.31 -2.64
N PRO A 57 0.57 10.89 -3.83
CA PRO A 57 0.11 12.28 -3.95
C PRO A 57 -1.11 12.60 -3.08
N THR A 58 -1.11 13.78 -2.45
CA THR A 58 -2.16 14.22 -1.51
C THR A 58 -3.58 14.13 -2.10
N LEU A 59 -3.73 14.35 -3.41
CA LEU A 59 -5.00 14.23 -4.13
C LEU A 59 -5.62 12.82 -4.05
N LEU A 60 -4.78 11.79 -3.96
CA LEU A 60 -5.22 10.38 -3.89
C LEU A 60 -5.46 9.92 -2.44
N ARG A 61 -4.99 10.67 -1.44
CA ARG A 61 -5.19 10.35 0.00
C ARG A 61 -6.66 10.28 0.37
N ARG A 62 -7.52 11.10 -0.25
CA ARG A 62 -8.96 11.11 0.04
C ARG A 62 -9.63 9.77 -0.33
N HIS A 63 -9.18 9.15 -1.42
CA HIS A 63 -9.69 7.84 -1.85
C HIS A 63 -9.14 6.71 -0.99
N ILE A 64 -7.88 6.80 -0.55
CA ILE A 64 -7.28 5.83 0.38
C ILE A 64 -8.00 5.79 1.73
N ARG A 65 -8.50 6.92 2.25
CA ARG A 65 -9.15 6.96 3.57
C ARG A 65 -10.35 6.00 3.69
N GLN A 66 -10.99 5.68 2.57
CA GLN A 66 -12.11 4.74 2.51
C GLN A 66 -11.67 3.27 2.47
N LEU A 67 -10.39 3.01 2.16
CA LEU A 67 -9.79 1.69 2.09
C LEU A 67 -9.20 1.33 3.47
N ARG A 68 -9.53 0.13 3.93
CA ARG A 68 -9.25 -0.38 5.27
C ARG A 68 -7.92 -1.12 5.32
N THR A 69 -7.51 -1.80 4.24
CA THR A 69 -6.29 -2.62 4.22
C THR A 69 -5.24 -2.12 3.23
N ALA A 70 -3.97 -2.43 3.49
CA ALA A 70 -2.87 -2.17 2.54
C ALA A 70 -3.12 -2.86 1.18
N GLN A 71 -3.71 -4.05 1.20
CA GLN A 71 -4.09 -4.78 -0.02
C GLN A 71 -5.15 -4.03 -0.86
N GLU A 72 -6.19 -3.50 -0.23
CA GLU A 72 -7.21 -2.70 -0.92
C GLU A 72 -6.60 -1.46 -1.58
N ILE A 73 -5.69 -0.79 -0.88
CA ILE A 73 -4.96 0.37 -1.39
C ILE A 73 -4.08 -0.03 -2.58
N PHE A 74 -3.34 -1.14 -2.48
CA PHE A 74 -2.51 -1.66 -3.55
C PHE A 74 -3.34 -1.98 -4.81
N LYS A 75 -4.47 -2.69 -4.64
CA LYS A 75 -5.39 -3.02 -5.74
C LYS A 75 -6.03 -1.77 -6.36
N TYR A 76 -6.37 -0.78 -5.55
CA TYR A 76 -6.94 0.49 -6.03
C TYR A 76 -5.96 1.24 -6.93
N PHE A 77 -4.70 1.35 -6.53
CA PHE A 77 -3.69 2.00 -7.36
C PHE A 77 -3.34 1.22 -8.62
N ALA A 78 -3.29 -0.11 -8.55
CA ALA A 78 -3.08 -0.95 -9.72
C ALA A 78 -4.19 -0.81 -10.79
N LYS A 79 -5.38 -0.30 -10.42
CA LYS A 79 -6.47 -0.02 -11.37
C LYS A 79 -6.45 1.41 -11.92
N LEU A 80 -5.84 2.35 -11.19
CA LEU A 80 -5.81 3.78 -11.55
C LEU A 80 -4.71 4.13 -12.54
N PHE A 81 -3.63 3.34 -12.56
CA PHE A 81 -2.40 3.56 -13.32
C PHE A 81 -2.08 2.35 -14.19
#